data_AF-A0A2A7U823-F1
#
_entry.id   AF-A0A2A7U823-F1
#
_cell.length_a   1.000
_cell.length_b   1.000
_cell.length_c   1.000
_cell.angle_alpha   90.00
_cell.angle_beta   90.00
_cell.angle_gamma   90.00
#
_symmetry.space_group_name_H-M   'P 1'
#
loop_
_entity.id
_entity.type
_entity.pdbx_description
1 polymer ?
#
loop_
_entity_poly.entity_id
_entity_poly.type
_entity_poly.pdbx_seq_one_letter_code
_entity_poly.pdbx_strand_id
1 'polypeptide(L)'
;MRIPEVWTLEIWRRAASPAIPVVRVVEGHMVSEATEHHADYVGQGWWVVDFLPGRQLSEEQARAAMRIAVAPQQLEVERWAAKLGLTAAEARAFVAMPVGVAR
;
A
#
# COMPACT_ATOMS: atom_id res chain seq x y z
N MET A 1 -16.00 15.44 -12.34
CA MET A 1 -14.68 16.08 -12.18
C MET A 1 -14.72 17.40 -12.94
N ARG A 2 -14.53 18.55 -12.27
CA ARG A 2 -14.46 19.86 -12.95
C ARG A 2 -13.00 20.10 -13.37
N ILE A 3 -12.74 20.22 -14.66
CA ILE A 3 -11.42 20.55 -15.20
C ILE A 3 -11.29 22.08 -15.12
N PRO A 4 -10.22 22.62 -14.51
CA PRO A 4 -10.04 24.06 -14.41
C PRO A 4 -9.67 24.67 -15.76
N GLU A 5 -10.15 25.89 -16.02
CA GLU A 5 -9.82 26.68 -17.23
C GLU A 5 -8.39 27.22 -17.21
N VAL A 6 -7.80 27.39 -16.02
CA VAL A 6 -6.42 27.84 -15.82
C VAL A 6 -5.67 26.86 -14.95
N TRP A 7 -4.52 26.40 -15.43
CA TRP A 7 -3.64 25.48 -14.71
C TRP A 7 -2.56 26.25 -13.95
N THR A 8 -2.66 26.29 -12.62
CA THR A 8 -1.61 26.83 -11.75
C THR A 8 -0.64 25.74 -11.29
N LEU A 9 0.56 26.11 -10.84
CA LEU A 9 1.54 25.16 -10.29
C LEU A 9 0.95 24.33 -9.12
N GLU A 10 0.10 24.94 -8.30
CA GLU A 10 -0.58 24.27 -7.20
C GLU A 10 -1.63 23.27 -7.68
N ILE A 11 -2.41 23.63 -8.69
CA ILE A 11 -3.39 22.73 -9.34
C ILE A 11 -2.65 21.54 -9.97
N TRP A 12 -1.55 21.79 -10.67
CA TRP A 12 -0.67 20.74 -11.19
C TRP A 12 -0.16 19.83 -10.09
N ARG A 13 0.36 20.38 -8.98
CA ARG A 13 0.87 19.59 -7.85
C ARG A 13 -0.22 18.74 -7.20
N ARG A 14 -1.43 19.27 -7.05
CA ARG A 14 -2.58 18.56 -6.49
C ARG A 14 -3.14 17.49 -7.43
N ALA A 15 -3.14 17.75 -8.74
CA ALA A 15 -3.58 16.79 -9.75
C ALA A 15 -2.54 15.68 -9.99
N ALA A 16 -1.25 16.00 -9.93
CA ALA A 16 -0.14 15.08 -10.13
C ALA A 16 0.14 14.19 -8.90
N SER A 17 -0.36 14.55 -7.72
CA SER A 17 -0.32 13.72 -6.52
C SER A 17 -1.74 13.40 -6.06
N PRO A 18 -2.44 12.46 -6.72
CA PRO A 18 -3.72 11.99 -6.20
C PRO A 18 -3.48 11.50 -4.77
N ALA A 19 -4.28 12.02 -3.83
CA ALA A 19 -4.13 11.71 -2.42
C ALA A 19 -4.18 10.20 -2.23
N ILE A 20 -3.10 9.60 -1.72
CA ILE A 20 -3.07 8.17 -1.43
C ILE A 20 -4.10 7.90 -0.33
N PRO A 21 -5.09 7.02 -0.55
CA PRO A 21 -6.07 6.69 0.47
C PRO A 21 -5.41 6.25 1.79
N VAL A 22 -6.02 6.63 2.91
CA VAL A 22 -5.40 6.47 4.24
C VAL A 22 -5.43 5.02 4.68
N VAL A 23 -4.26 4.50 5.08
CA VAL A 23 -4.14 3.25 5.84
C VAL A 23 -4.36 3.55 7.32
N ARG A 24 -5.35 2.90 7.92
CA ARG A 24 -5.74 3.05 9.33
C ARG A 24 -5.43 1.78 10.10
N VAL A 25 -5.12 1.91 11.38
CA VAL A 25 -4.97 0.77 12.30
C VAL A 25 -6.20 0.72 13.19
N VAL A 26 -6.94 -0.39 13.16
CA VAL A 26 -8.16 -0.61 13.94
C VAL A 26 -8.10 -2.01 14.52
N GLU A 27 -8.18 -2.13 15.85
CA GLU A 27 -8.22 -3.41 16.57
C GLU A 27 -7.12 -4.43 16.19
N GLY A 28 -5.91 -3.95 15.88
CA GLY A 28 -4.79 -4.83 15.48
C GLY A 28 -4.73 -5.15 13.99
N HIS A 29 -5.57 -4.50 13.17
CA HIS A 29 -5.59 -4.64 11.72
C HIS A 29 -5.21 -3.33 11.03
N MET A 30 -4.30 -3.37 10.05
CA MET A 30 -4.11 -2.26 9.11
C MET A 30 -5.04 -2.44 7.92
N VAL A 31 -5.95 -1.49 7.70
CA VAL A 31 -6.98 -1.54 6.67
C VAL A 31 -7.09 -0.21 5.92
N SER A 32 -7.66 -0.27 4.72
CA SER A 32 -8.01 0.89 3.91
C SER A 32 -9.24 0.56 3.06
N GLU A 33 -10.12 1.54 2.84
CA GLU A 33 -11.30 1.36 1.98
C GLU A 33 -10.93 1.20 0.49
N ALA A 34 -9.68 1.46 0.12
CA ALA A 34 -9.21 1.42 -1.26
C ALA A 34 -8.64 0.06 -1.68
N THR A 35 -8.60 -0.94 -0.79
CA THR A 35 -8.07 -2.28 -1.09
C THR A 35 -8.75 -3.33 -0.21
N GLU A 36 -8.85 -4.56 -0.72
CA GLU A 36 -9.33 -5.71 0.07
C GLU A 36 -8.23 -6.33 0.93
N HIS A 37 -6.97 -5.95 0.67
CA HIS A 37 -5.83 -6.43 1.44
C HIS A 37 -5.80 -5.85 2.85
N HIS A 38 -5.17 -6.58 3.76
CA HIS A 38 -5.00 -6.15 5.15
C HIS A 38 -3.68 -6.64 5.72
N ALA A 39 -3.30 -6.03 6.86
CA ALA A 39 -2.20 -6.51 7.68
C ALA A 39 -2.65 -6.80 9.10
N ASP A 40 -2.24 -7.92 9.67
CA ASP A 40 -2.61 -8.36 11.01
C ASP A 40 -1.43 -8.28 11.96
N TYR A 41 -1.66 -7.71 13.14
CA TYR A 41 -0.69 -7.72 14.23
C TYR A 41 -0.56 -9.13 14.82
N VAL A 42 0.66 -9.65 14.87
CA VAL A 42 0.95 -11.00 15.38
C VAL A 42 1.73 -11.00 16.70
N GLY A 43 1.88 -9.83 17.33
CA GLY A 43 2.59 -9.66 18.60
C GLY A 43 4.00 -9.11 18.45
N GLN A 44 4.54 -8.56 19.55
CA GLN A 44 5.93 -8.07 19.67
C GLN A 44 6.36 -7.02 18.61
N GLY A 45 5.40 -6.27 18.07
CA GLY A 45 5.69 -5.25 17.04
C GLY A 45 5.67 -5.79 15.60
N TRP A 46 5.36 -7.06 15.42
CA TRP A 46 5.33 -7.73 14.13
C TRP A 46 3.93 -7.78 13.52
N TRP A 47 3.91 -7.72 12.19
CA TRP A 47 2.73 -7.74 11.37
C TRP A 47 2.90 -8.74 10.22
N VAL A 48 1.81 -9.36 9.80
CA VAL A 48 1.75 -10.15 8.56
C VAL A 48 0.82 -9.44 7.58
N VAL A 49 1.09 -9.55 6.29
CA VAL A 49 0.24 -8.97 5.23
C VAL A 49 -0.24 -10.11 4.36
N ASP A 50 -1.54 -10.16 4.08
CA ASP A 50 -2.19 -11.31 3.43
C ASP A 50 -1.57 -11.70 2.07
N PHE A 51 -1.10 -10.73 1.29
CA PHE A 51 -0.45 -10.93 0.00
C PHE A 51 1.09 -11.14 0.07
N LEU A 52 1.69 -11.10 1.27
CA LEU A 52 3.12 -11.36 1.50
C LEU A 52 3.30 -12.55 2.48
N PRO A 53 2.95 -13.77 2.06
CA PRO A 53 2.98 -14.93 2.94
C PRO A 53 4.41 -15.23 3.43
N GLY A 54 4.50 -15.73 4.67
CA GLY A 54 5.76 -16.16 5.27
C GLY A 54 6.68 -15.02 5.73
N ARG A 55 6.23 -13.76 5.69
CA ARG A 55 7.00 -12.61 6.17
C ARG A 55 6.38 -12.01 7.43
N GLN A 56 7.23 -11.78 8.43
CA GLN A 56 6.93 -10.89 9.55
C GLN A 56 7.56 -9.53 9.27
N LEU A 57 6.75 -8.49 9.34
CA LEU A 57 7.11 -7.13 8.97
C LEU A 57 7.04 -6.23 10.19
N SER A 58 7.95 -5.26 10.27
CA SER A 58 7.78 -4.14 11.21
C SER A 58 6.51 -3.35 10.84
N GLU A 59 6.01 -2.54 11.78
CA GLU A 59 4.86 -1.65 11.49
C GLU A 59 5.12 -0.77 10.25
N GLU A 60 6.34 -0.24 10.11
CA GLU A 60 6.70 0.60 8.96
C GLU A 60 6.65 -0.17 7.64
N GLN A 61 7.14 -1.40 7.64
CA GLN A 61 7.12 -2.27 6.46
C GLN A 61 5.68 -2.69 6.12
N ALA A 62 4.88 -3.09 7.09
CA ALA A 62 3.47 -3.41 6.88
C ALA A 62 2.70 -2.21 6.32
N ARG A 63 2.95 -1.01 6.85
CA ARG A 63 2.35 0.23 6.33
C ARG A 63 2.83 0.56 4.91
N ALA A 64 4.07 0.23 4.57
CA ALA A 64 4.58 0.36 3.20
C ALA A 64 3.88 -0.63 2.26
N ALA A 65 3.76 -1.90 2.64
CA ALA A 65 3.02 -2.91 1.89
C ALA A 65 1.56 -2.49 1.65
N MET A 66 0.86 -2.04 2.70
CA MET A 66 -0.51 -1.53 2.59
C MET A 66 -0.65 -0.34 1.64
N ARG A 67 0.33 0.58 1.61
CA ARG A 67 0.32 1.69 0.63
C ARG A 67 0.49 1.22 -0.80
N ILE A 68 1.29 0.18 -1.03
CA ILE A 68 1.42 -0.45 -2.36
C ILE A 68 0.08 -1.07 -2.77
N ALA A 69 -0.58 -1.81 -1.89
CA ALA A 69 -1.90 -2.39 -2.16
C ALA A 69 -2.99 -1.34 -2.45
N VAL A 70 -2.95 -0.22 -1.72
CA VAL A 70 -3.90 0.90 -1.89
C VAL A 70 -3.68 1.66 -3.19
N ALA A 71 -2.44 1.84 -3.62
CA ALA A 71 -2.11 2.67 -4.78
C ALA A 71 -0.96 2.08 -5.60
N PRO A 72 -1.15 0.91 -6.24
CA PRO A 72 -0.07 0.16 -6.88
C PRO A 72 0.49 0.85 -8.13
N GLN A 73 -0.15 1.89 -8.65
CA GLN A 73 0.32 2.66 -9.81
C GLN A 73 1.20 3.87 -9.42
N GLN A 74 1.31 4.21 -8.14
CA GLN A 74 2.04 5.40 -7.70
C GLN A 74 3.56 5.27 -7.92
N LEU A 75 4.22 6.41 -8.14
CA LEU A 75 5.67 6.46 -8.31
C LEU A 75 6.40 6.03 -7.03
N GLU A 76 5.81 6.33 -5.87
CA GLU A 76 6.35 5.98 -4.55
C GLU A 76 6.42 4.47 -4.28
N VAL A 77 5.77 3.64 -5.12
CA VAL A 77 5.80 2.17 -5.00
C VAL A 77 7.23 1.65 -5.02
N GLU A 78 8.13 2.25 -5.79
CA GLU A 78 9.55 1.85 -5.81
C GLU A 78 10.20 2.01 -4.44
N ARG A 79 9.99 3.17 -3.79
CA ARG A 79 10.50 3.43 -2.44
C ARG A 79 9.84 2.53 -1.39
N TRP A 80 8.55 2.25 -1.51
CA TRP A 80 7.86 1.38 -0.56
C TRP A 80 8.29 -0.08 -0.72
N ALA A 81 8.44 -0.56 -1.96
CA ALA A 81 8.91 -1.91 -2.26
C ALA A 81 10.34 -2.13 -1.77
N ALA A 82 11.21 -1.14 -1.90
CA ALA A 82 12.59 -1.20 -1.39
C ALA A 82 12.64 -1.48 0.13
N LYS A 83 11.69 -0.95 0.93
CA LYS A 83 11.60 -1.26 2.37
C LYS A 83 11.27 -2.71 2.67
N LEU A 84 10.66 -3.40 1.71
CA LEU A 84 10.29 -4.81 1.76
C LEU A 84 11.38 -5.71 1.14
N GLY A 85 12.47 -5.14 0.63
CA GLY A 85 13.47 -5.88 -0.14
C GLY A 85 12.89 -6.45 -1.45
N LEU A 86 11.94 -5.73 -2.07
CA LEU A 86 11.31 -6.09 -3.33
C LEU A 86 11.54 -4.99 -4.37
N THR A 87 11.47 -5.38 -5.64
CA THR A 87 11.29 -4.44 -6.74
C THR A 87 9.84 -3.96 -6.80
N ALA A 88 9.61 -2.82 -7.45
CA ALA A 88 8.25 -2.33 -7.70
C ALA A 88 7.40 -3.30 -8.54
N ALA A 89 8.02 -4.11 -9.41
CA ALA A 89 7.32 -5.09 -10.23
C ALA A 89 6.86 -6.29 -9.38
N GLU A 90 7.74 -6.84 -8.53
CA GLU A 90 7.39 -7.93 -7.61
C GLU A 90 6.29 -7.50 -6.64
N ALA A 91 6.41 -6.33 -6.04
CA ALA A 91 5.41 -5.84 -5.08
C ALA A 91 4.02 -5.71 -5.72
N ARG A 92 3.94 -5.20 -6.97
CA ARG A 92 2.69 -5.15 -7.73
C ARG A 92 2.17 -6.55 -8.09
N ALA A 93 3.07 -7.47 -8.45
CA ALA A 93 2.70 -8.84 -8.75
C ALA A 93 2.08 -9.54 -7.53
N PHE A 94 2.68 -9.39 -6.34
CA PHE A 94 2.14 -9.94 -5.09
C PHE A 94 0.75 -9.34 -4.77
N VAL A 95 0.58 -8.03 -4.86
CA VAL A 95 -0.73 -7.37 -4.66
C VAL A 95 -1.79 -7.91 -5.64
N ALA A 96 -1.40 -8.18 -6.89
CA ALA A 96 -2.34 -8.70 -7.89
C ALA A 96 -2.70 -10.19 -7.68
N MET A 97 -2.00 -10.91 -6.79
CA MET A 97 -2.30 -12.32 -6.53
C MET A 97 -3.57 -12.45 -5.67
N PRO A 98 -4.51 -13.33 -6.05
CA PRO A 98 -5.67 -13.60 -5.22
C PRO A 98 -5.24 -14.19 -3.87
N VAL A 99 -5.74 -13.60 -2.79
CA VAL A 99 -5.52 -14.08 -1.42
C VAL A 99 -6.16 -15.46 -1.29
N GLY A 100 -5.36 -16.53 -1.15
CA GLY A 100 -5.86 -17.87 -0.84
C GLY A 100 -5.55 -19.02 -1.80
N VAL A 101 -4.34 -19.12 -2.38
CA VAL A 101 -3.86 -20.38 -2.98
C VAL A 101 -2.78 -21.02 -2.10
N ALA A 102 -3.16 -21.35 -0.88
CA ALA A 102 -2.50 -22.36 -0.07
C ALA A 102 -3.61 -23.12 0.66
N ARG A 103 -4.14 -24.15 0.01
CA ARG A 103 -4.92 -25.21 0.64
C ARG A 103 -4.06 -26.46 0.68
#